data_AF-A0A5K7S8B9-F1
#
_entry.id   AF-A0A5K7S8B9-F1
#
_cell.length_a   1.000
_cell.length_b   1.000
_cell.length_c   1.000
_cell.angle_alpha   90.00
_cell.angle_beta   90.00
_cell.angle_gamma   90.00
#
_symmetry.space_group_name_H-M   'P 1'
#
loop_
_entity.id
_entity.type
_entity.pdbx_description
1 polymer ?
#
loop_
_entity_poly.entity_id
_entity_poly.type
_entity_poly.pdbx_seq_one_letter_code
_entity_poly.pdbx_strand_id
1 'polypeptide(L)'
;MKYKQQEAWHLKAVGKSLKAYDLLFCVRDTFETYSNYTTFRPIYSSRIMNHAKESSVHRYWFDSASNKIETEIKQDKKPVYRASLTAPDNTYDLLATAYSFRKFDFNKLFVGQKVPYRMLIDRQAADLFFRYLGKENVKTRNGKEYRCHKVSVYLLQGDFFREGEYMKIWFTDDKNHLPVQVETEILVGSVRALLLEPKSMKYPLTSQIK
;
A
#
# COMPACT_ATOMS: atom_id res chain seq x y z
N MET A 1 -14.15 2.72 -14.79
CA MET A 1 -14.89 1.43 -14.69
C MET A 1 -16.10 1.65 -13.79
N LYS A 2 -17.11 0.77 -13.80
CA LYS A 2 -18.25 0.85 -12.88
C LYS A 2 -18.11 -0.17 -11.74
N TYR A 3 -18.38 0.23 -10.50
CA TYR A 3 -18.62 -0.67 -9.36
C TYR A 3 -20.06 -0.48 -8.91
N LYS A 4 -20.86 -1.56 -8.89
CA LYS A 4 -22.31 -1.50 -8.62
C LYS A 4 -23.01 -0.35 -9.38
N GLN A 5 -22.70 -0.22 -10.67
CA GLN A 5 -23.23 0.80 -11.60
C GLN A 5 -22.78 2.25 -11.36
N GLN A 6 -21.99 2.54 -10.30
CA GLN A 6 -21.38 3.84 -10.06
C GLN A 6 -19.98 3.92 -10.68
N GLU A 7 -19.60 5.07 -11.22
CA GLU A 7 -18.24 5.31 -11.69
C GLU A 7 -17.23 5.23 -10.54
N ALA A 8 -16.16 4.45 -10.74
CA ALA A 8 -15.14 4.21 -9.73
C ALA A 8 -13.76 4.03 -10.36
N TRP A 9 -12.74 4.43 -9.58
CA TRP A 9 -11.36 4.01 -9.79
C TRP A 9 -11.21 2.55 -9.36
N HIS A 10 -10.44 1.77 -10.11
CA HIS A 10 -10.07 0.41 -9.74
C HIS A 10 -8.55 0.33 -9.60
N LEU A 11 -8.09 0.12 -8.37
CA LEU A 11 -6.70 -0.14 -8.04
C LEU A 11 -6.52 -1.65 -7.90
N LYS A 12 -5.45 -2.17 -8.51
CA LYS A 12 -5.11 -3.59 -8.46
C LYS A 12 -3.61 -3.78 -8.26
N ALA A 13 -3.24 -4.64 -7.32
CA ALA A 13 -1.88 -5.10 -7.10
C ALA A 13 -1.83 -6.62 -7.10
N VAL A 14 -0.84 -7.19 -7.77
CA VAL A 14 -0.64 -8.65 -7.86
C VAL A 14 0.78 -8.98 -7.44
N GLY A 15 0.92 -9.84 -6.43
CA GLY A 15 2.20 -10.32 -5.93
C GLY A 15 2.42 -11.78 -6.31
N LYS A 16 3.58 -12.11 -6.89
CA LYS A 16 3.92 -13.48 -7.27
C LYS A 16 5.39 -13.78 -7.00
N SER A 17 5.67 -14.93 -6.37
CA SER A 17 7.01 -15.52 -6.35
C SER A 17 7.39 -16.03 -7.75
N LEU A 18 8.70 -16.12 -8.00
CA LEU A 18 9.22 -16.75 -9.21
C LEU A 18 9.01 -18.28 -9.14
N LYS A 19 8.66 -18.90 -10.28
CA LYS A 19 8.38 -20.34 -10.37
C LYS A 19 9.46 -21.22 -9.72
N ALA A 20 10.73 -20.86 -9.90
CA ALA A 20 11.86 -21.61 -9.34
C ALA A 20 11.90 -21.66 -7.80
N TYR A 21 11.20 -20.76 -7.11
CA TYR A 21 11.20 -20.66 -5.64
C TYR A 21 9.83 -21.00 -5.02
N ASP A 22 8.83 -21.39 -5.82
CA ASP A 22 7.48 -21.69 -5.35
C ASP A 22 7.42 -22.85 -4.35
N LEU A 23 8.32 -23.83 -4.47
CA LEU A 23 8.40 -24.98 -3.56
C LEU A 23 8.75 -24.58 -2.12
N LEU A 24 9.43 -23.45 -1.92
CA LEU A 24 9.86 -22.97 -0.60
C LEU A 24 9.03 -21.76 -0.14
N PHE A 25 8.67 -20.83 -1.04
CA PHE A 25 8.00 -19.57 -0.70
C PHE A 25 7.01 -19.14 -1.79
N CYS A 26 6.01 -19.97 -2.09
CA CYS A 26 4.95 -19.59 -3.04
C CYS A 26 4.14 -18.40 -2.51
N VAL A 27 4.09 -17.30 -3.26
CA VAL A 27 3.22 -16.15 -3.01
C VAL A 27 2.32 -15.96 -4.22
N ARG A 28 1.00 -15.84 -4.00
CA ARG A 28 -0.02 -15.59 -5.03
C ARG A 28 -1.08 -14.64 -4.48
N ASP A 29 -0.72 -13.36 -4.43
CA ASP A 29 -1.55 -12.34 -3.82
C ASP A 29 -2.23 -11.49 -4.88
N THR A 30 -3.48 -11.14 -4.64
CA THR A 30 -4.24 -10.19 -5.45
C THR A 30 -5.03 -9.28 -4.54
N PHE A 31 -4.64 -8.01 -4.54
CA PHE A 31 -5.32 -6.95 -3.81
C PHE A 31 -6.05 -6.06 -4.82
N GLU A 32 -7.30 -5.76 -4.53
CA GLU A 32 -8.15 -4.93 -5.36
C GLU A 32 -8.88 -3.93 -4.49
N THR A 33 -9.08 -2.74 -5.03
CA THR A 33 -9.80 -1.66 -4.36
C THR A 33 -10.57 -0.84 -5.37
N TYR A 34 -11.83 -0.60 -5.06
CA TYR A 34 -12.68 0.31 -5.80
C TYR A 34 -12.85 1.57 -4.98
N SER A 35 -12.58 2.72 -5.59
CA SER A 35 -12.66 4.01 -4.92
C SER A 35 -13.60 4.95 -5.67
N ASN A 36 -14.32 5.77 -4.94
CA ASN A 36 -15.20 6.79 -5.49
C ASN A 36 -14.42 7.69 -6.47
N TYR A 37 -15.00 7.95 -7.63
CA TYR A 37 -14.30 8.65 -8.70
C TYR A 37 -13.90 10.09 -8.33
N THR A 38 -14.76 10.79 -7.58
CA THR A 38 -14.58 12.20 -7.21
C THR A 38 -13.76 12.36 -5.93
N THR A 39 -14.10 11.62 -4.86
CA THR A 39 -13.46 11.78 -3.54
C THR A 39 -12.24 10.89 -3.35
N PHE A 40 -12.06 9.88 -4.21
CA PHE A 40 -11.07 8.82 -4.09
C PHE A 40 -11.21 7.97 -2.81
N ARG A 41 -12.28 8.12 -2.04
CA ARG A 41 -12.52 7.29 -0.85
C ARG A 41 -12.79 5.84 -1.26
N PRO A 42 -12.28 4.83 -0.54
CA PRO A 42 -12.61 3.44 -0.83
C PRO A 42 -14.11 3.20 -0.69
N ILE A 43 -14.64 2.33 -1.55
CA ILE A 43 -16.01 1.81 -1.51
C ILE A 43 -15.94 0.32 -1.14
N TYR A 44 -14.99 -0.38 -1.73
CA TYR A 44 -14.77 -1.80 -1.50
C TYR A 44 -13.28 -2.13 -1.63
N SER A 45 -12.78 -2.99 -0.75
CA SER A 45 -11.42 -3.53 -0.85
C SER A 45 -11.44 -5.04 -0.63
N SER A 46 -10.59 -5.75 -1.36
CA SER A 46 -10.41 -7.20 -1.27
C SER A 46 -8.93 -7.53 -1.28
N ARG A 47 -8.49 -8.35 -0.34
CA ARG A 47 -7.14 -8.92 -0.30
C ARG A 47 -7.26 -10.43 -0.30
N ILE A 48 -6.84 -11.05 -1.40
CA ILE A 48 -6.70 -12.49 -1.51
C ILE A 48 -5.22 -12.79 -1.41
N MET A 49 -4.84 -13.57 -0.40
CA MET A 49 -3.46 -13.98 -0.16
C MET A 49 -3.39 -15.49 -0.22
N ASN A 50 -2.35 -16.01 -0.87
CA ASN A 50 -2.08 -17.44 -0.90
C ASN A 50 -0.57 -17.63 -0.79
N HIS A 51 -0.15 -18.07 0.39
CA HIS A 51 1.25 -18.28 0.74
C HIS A 51 1.45 -19.78 0.98
N ALA A 52 1.89 -20.48 -0.06
CA ALA A 52 2.05 -21.94 -0.10
C ALA A 52 0.77 -22.74 0.23
N LYS A 53 0.57 -23.12 1.51
CA LYS A 53 -0.55 -23.96 1.98
C LYS A 53 -1.62 -23.17 2.75
N GLU A 54 -1.41 -21.88 2.95
CA GLU A 54 -2.33 -21.04 3.70
C GLU A 54 -2.90 -19.95 2.80
N SER A 55 -4.23 -19.91 2.75
CA SER A 55 -5.00 -18.92 2.03
C SER A 55 -5.79 -18.04 2.99
N SER A 56 -5.90 -16.77 2.66
CA SER A 56 -6.78 -15.86 3.35
C SER A 56 -7.46 -14.89 2.38
N VAL A 57 -8.70 -14.54 2.69
CA VAL A 57 -9.53 -13.61 1.94
C VAL A 57 -10.10 -12.60 2.91
N HIS A 58 -9.70 -11.34 2.74
CA HIS A 58 -10.16 -10.21 3.53
C HIS A 58 -10.97 -9.30 2.63
N ARG A 59 -12.18 -8.94 3.04
CA ARG A 59 -13.09 -8.08 2.29
C ARG A 59 -13.64 -6.99 3.19
N TYR A 60 -13.74 -5.80 2.63
CA TYR A 60 -14.15 -4.60 3.34
C TYR A 60 -15.10 -3.78 2.48
N TRP A 61 -16.25 -3.41 3.03
CA TRP A 61 -17.22 -2.53 2.40
C TRP A 61 -17.31 -1.25 3.23
N PHE A 62 -16.93 -0.13 2.61
CA PHE A 62 -16.86 1.16 3.25
C PHE A 62 -18.17 1.91 3.02
N ASP A 63 -18.84 2.29 4.10
CA ASP A 63 -20.02 3.13 4.09
C ASP A 63 -19.69 4.49 4.71
N SER A 64 -19.48 5.48 3.84
CA SER A 64 -19.19 6.86 4.25
C SER A 64 -20.39 7.56 4.87
N ALA A 65 -21.62 7.14 4.57
CA ALA A 65 -22.80 7.79 5.15
C ALA A 65 -22.94 7.47 6.64
N SER A 66 -22.57 6.25 7.04
CA SER A 66 -22.64 5.80 8.44
C SER A 66 -21.30 5.76 9.17
N ASN A 67 -20.18 6.11 8.51
CA ASN A 67 -18.80 5.95 9.04
C ASN A 67 -18.51 4.52 9.52
N LYS A 68 -18.97 3.53 8.75
CA LYS A 68 -18.80 2.10 9.05
C LYS A 68 -18.04 1.37 7.96
N ILE A 69 -17.33 0.33 8.38
CA ILE A 69 -16.66 -0.62 7.48
C ILE A 69 -17.13 -2.02 7.84
N GLU A 70 -17.98 -2.60 6.97
CA GLU A 70 -18.33 -4.00 7.08
C GLU A 70 -17.12 -4.84 6.68
N THR A 71 -16.77 -5.81 7.52
CA THR A 71 -15.55 -6.62 7.39
C THR A 71 -15.92 -8.08 7.32
N GLU A 72 -15.33 -8.82 6.37
CA GLU A 72 -15.34 -10.28 6.32
C GLU A 72 -13.90 -10.77 6.13
N ILE A 73 -13.40 -11.58 7.07
CA ILE A 73 -12.07 -12.19 7.00
C ILE A 73 -12.23 -13.71 7.09
N LYS A 74 -11.73 -14.41 6.07
CA LYS A 74 -11.66 -15.87 6.00
C LYS A 74 -10.20 -16.27 5.95
N GLN A 75 -9.78 -17.16 6.85
CA GLN A 75 -8.43 -17.69 6.91
C GLN A 75 -8.53 -19.20 7.10
N ASP A 76 -7.60 -19.95 6.52
CA ASP A 76 -7.57 -21.39 6.70
C ASP A 76 -7.48 -21.77 8.19
N LYS A 77 -8.23 -22.80 8.58
CA LYS A 77 -8.27 -23.35 9.96
C LYS A 77 -8.71 -22.36 11.04
N LYS A 78 -9.30 -21.21 10.69
CA LYS A 78 -9.86 -20.22 11.63
C LYS A 78 -11.35 -19.98 11.34
N PRO A 79 -12.17 -19.67 12.36
CA PRO A 79 -13.55 -19.26 12.13
C PRO A 79 -13.61 -17.98 11.28
N VAL A 80 -14.66 -17.85 10.48
CA VAL A 80 -14.90 -16.64 9.69
C VAL A 80 -15.16 -15.47 10.63
N TYR A 81 -14.37 -14.41 10.52
CA TYR A 81 -14.58 -13.18 11.28
C TYR A 81 -15.46 -12.21 10.48
N ARG A 82 -16.50 -11.69 11.13
CA ARG A 82 -17.35 -10.61 10.58
C ARG A 82 -17.56 -9.54 11.64
N ALA A 83 -17.46 -8.29 11.24
CA ALA A 83 -17.68 -7.14 12.12
C ALA A 83 -18.08 -5.89 11.32
N SER A 84 -18.80 -5.00 11.98
CA SER A 84 -19.05 -3.64 11.53
C SER A 84 -18.14 -2.70 12.33
N LEU A 85 -17.08 -2.20 11.70
CA LEU A 85 -16.09 -1.35 12.35
C LEU A 85 -16.48 0.12 12.21
N THR A 86 -16.48 0.87 13.31
CA THR A 86 -16.57 2.34 13.23
C THR A 86 -15.23 2.90 12.79
N ALA A 87 -15.22 3.70 11.72
CA ALA A 87 -14.01 4.28 11.18
C ALA A 87 -14.30 5.70 10.68
N PRO A 88 -13.46 6.69 11.02
CA PRO A 88 -13.58 8.02 10.46
C PRO A 88 -13.51 8.01 8.93
N ASP A 89 -14.22 8.97 8.34
CA ASP A 89 -14.41 9.19 6.91
C ASP A 89 -13.12 9.30 6.05
N ASN A 90 -11.97 9.49 6.68
CA ASN A 90 -10.64 9.56 6.06
C ASN A 90 -9.81 8.27 6.25
N THR A 91 -10.46 7.14 6.56
CA THR A 91 -9.82 5.83 6.65
C THR A 91 -9.73 5.19 5.26
N TYR A 92 -8.52 4.89 4.82
CA TYR A 92 -8.28 4.24 3.54
C TYR A 92 -7.89 2.76 3.72
N ASP A 93 -8.14 1.89 2.75
CA ASP A 93 -7.51 0.56 2.73
C ASP A 93 -6.02 0.66 2.32
N LEU A 94 -5.32 -0.48 2.31
CA LEU A 94 -3.90 -0.56 1.97
C LEU A 94 -3.55 0.04 0.59
N LEU A 95 -4.29 -0.32 -0.47
CA LEU A 95 -3.97 0.15 -1.83
C LEU A 95 -4.37 1.60 -2.04
N ALA A 96 -5.55 2.00 -1.53
CA ALA A 96 -5.95 3.40 -1.62
C ALA A 96 -5.03 4.30 -0.79
N THR A 97 -4.56 3.83 0.38
CA THR A 97 -3.52 4.50 1.17
C THR A 97 -2.25 4.64 0.33
N ALA A 98 -1.69 3.55 -0.18
CA ALA A 98 -0.47 3.59 -1.00
C ALA A 98 -0.61 4.52 -2.22
N TYR A 99 -1.78 4.56 -2.87
CA TYR A 99 -2.01 5.47 -3.98
C TYR A 99 -2.18 6.92 -3.53
N SER A 100 -2.80 7.16 -2.38
CA SER A 100 -3.01 8.50 -1.81
C SER A 100 -1.70 9.23 -1.51
N PHE A 101 -0.58 8.51 -1.32
CA PHE A 101 0.74 9.12 -1.14
C PHE A 101 1.13 10.06 -2.30
N ARG A 102 0.58 9.83 -3.50
CA ARG A 102 0.79 10.71 -4.66
C ARG A 102 0.22 12.11 -4.49
N LYS A 103 -0.70 12.31 -3.54
CA LYS A 103 -1.33 13.60 -3.24
C LYS A 103 -0.46 14.49 -2.36
N PHE A 104 0.53 13.94 -1.65
CA PHE A 104 1.39 14.74 -0.78
C PHE A 104 2.36 15.58 -1.60
N ASP A 105 2.56 16.81 -1.17
CA ASP A 105 3.60 17.69 -1.68
C ASP A 105 4.83 17.56 -0.77
N PHE A 106 5.69 16.57 -1.07
CA PHE A 106 6.87 16.26 -0.26
C PHE A 106 7.89 17.42 -0.22
N ASN A 107 7.85 18.35 -1.18
CA ASN A 107 8.73 19.52 -1.18
C ASN A 107 8.38 20.54 -0.08
N LYS A 108 7.18 20.45 0.49
CA LYS A 108 6.76 21.28 1.64
C LYS A 108 7.11 20.68 2.99
N LEU A 109 7.68 19.47 3.02
CA LEU A 109 8.03 18.79 4.26
C LEU A 109 9.48 19.07 4.66
N PHE A 110 9.72 19.25 5.96
CA PHE A 110 11.07 19.29 6.52
C PHE A 110 11.51 17.90 6.99
N VAL A 111 12.81 17.63 6.96
CA VAL A 111 13.36 16.34 7.40
C VAL A 111 13.00 16.08 8.87
N GLY A 112 12.49 14.89 9.16
CA GLY A 112 12.02 14.48 10.47
C GLY A 112 10.54 14.77 10.73
N GLN A 113 9.86 15.55 9.88
CA GLN A 113 8.42 15.84 10.00
C GLN A 113 7.60 14.55 9.92
N LYS A 114 6.71 14.35 10.88
CA LYS A 114 5.70 13.29 10.86
C LYS A 114 4.41 13.80 10.22
N VAL A 115 3.87 13.03 9.28
CA VAL A 115 2.61 13.32 8.61
C VAL A 115 1.63 12.19 8.93
N PRO A 116 0.53 12.49 9.64
CA PRO A 116 -0.43 11.47 10.04
C PRO A 116 -1.31 11.04 8.87
N TYR A 117 -1.73 9.77 8.89
CA TYR A 117 -2.76 9.24 8.00
C TYR A 117 -3.49 8.09 8.70
N ARG A 118 -4.67 7.74 8.19
CA ARG A 118 -5.49 6.68 8.78
C ARG A 118 -5.70 5.56 7.76
N MET A 119 -5.46 4.33 8.20
CA MET A 119 -5.57 3.16 7.34
C MET A 119 -6.29 2.02 8.07
N LEU A 120 -7.13 1.29 7.35
CA LEU A 120 -7.68 0.02 7.80
C LEU A 120 -6.60 -1.06 7.77
N ILE A 121 -6.27 -1.60 8.94
CA ILE A 121 -5.37 -2.74 9.10
C ILE A 121 -6.17 -3.88 9.73
N ASP A 122 -6.42 -4.91 8.92
CA ASP A 122 -7.11 -6.14 9.31
C ASP A 122 -8.47 -5.92 9.97
N ARG A 123 -8.50 -5.78 11.31
CA ARG A 123 -9.71 -5.71 12.11
C ARG A 123 -9.97 -4.31 12.70
N GLN A 124 -9.12 -3.31 12.41
CA GLN A 124 -9.25 -1.97 12.98
C GLN A 124 -8.78 -0.86 12.05
N ALA A 125 -9.35 0.33 12.21
CA ALA A 125 -8.79 1.57 11.67
C ALA A 125 -7.66 2.03 12.59
N ALA A 126 -6.49 2.30 12.02
CA ALA A 126 -5.29 2.68 12.75
C ALA A 126 -4.84 4.10 12.36
N ASP A 127 -4.48 4.88 13.37
CA ASP A 127 -3.78 6.15 13.20
C ASP A 127 -2.28 5.89 13.07
N LEU A 128 -1.75 6.22 11.91
CA LEU A 128 -0.37 5.98 11.51
C LEU A 128 0.28 7.30 11.12
N PHE A 129 1.58 7.24 10.87
CA PHE A 129 2.30 8.35 10.27
C PHE A 129 3.41 7.84 9.35
N PHE A 130 3.77 8.67 8.39
CA PHE A 130 5.08 8.57 7.76
C PHE A 130 5.96 9.74 8.20
N ARG A 131 7.26 9.53 8.23
CA ARG A 131 8.25 10.56 8.50
C ARG A 131 9.04 10.85 7.25
N TYR A 132 9.18 12.14 6.92
CA TYR A 132 10.01 12.54 5.77
C TYR A 132 11.50 12.48 6.13
N LEU A 133 12.29 11.83 5.27
CA LEU A 133 13.72 11.60 5.48
C LEU A 133 14.62 12.38 4.50
N GLY A 134 14.03 13.21 3.64
CA GLY A 134 14.77 14.02 2.66
C GLY A 134 14.80 13.40 1.27
N LYS A 135 15.74 13.88 0.43
CA LYS A 135 15.90 13.43 -0.95
C LYS A 135 17.13 12.54 -1.08
N GLU A 136 17.00 11.46 -1.86
CA GLU A 136 18.07 10.53 -2.19
C GLU A 136 17.92 10.05 -3.64
N ASN A 137 19.02 9.76 -4.31
CA ASN A 137 18.96 9.07 -5.60
C ASN A 137 18.86 7.56 -5.40
N VAL A 138 18.04 6.90 -6.21
CA VAL A 138 17.87 5.45 -6.17
C VAL A 138 18.15 4.87 -7.54
N LYS A 139 19.12 3.94 -7.60
CA LYS A 139 19.42 3.14 -8.79
C LYS A 139 18.67 1.81 -8.75
N THR A 140 17.89 1.53 -9.78
CA THR A 140 17.14 0.28 -9.96
C THR A 140 18.00 -0.80 -10.61
N ARG A 141 17.53 -2.06 -10.59
CA ARG A 141 18.28 -3.21 -11.13
C ARG A 141 18.56 -3.13 -12.64
N ASN A 142 17.74 -2.40 -13.39
CA ASN A 142 17.94 -2.16 -14.82
C ASN A 142 18.83 -0.94 -15.12
N GLY A 143 19.56 -0.43 -14.13
CA GLY A 143 20.54 0.65 -14.30
C GLY A 143 19.95 2.06 -14.32
N LYS A 144 18.62 2.21 -14.35
CA LYS A 144 17.97 3.52 -14.28
C LYS A 144 18.16 4.13 -12.89
N GLU A 145 18.32 5.45 -12.85
CA GLU A 145 18.47 6.18 -11.59
C GLU A 145 17.40 7.26 -11.49
N TYR A 146 16.90 7.49 -10.28
CA TYR A 146 15.80 8.41 -10.01
C TYR A 146 16.14 9.30 -8.82
N ARG A 147 15.89 10.61 -8.95
CA ARG A 147 15.79 11.50 -7.78
C ARG A 147 14.52 11.16 -7.02
N CYS A 148 14.62 10.90 -5.73
CA CYS A 148 13.49 10.45 -4.92
C CYS A 148 13.33 11.23 -3.62
N HIS A 149 12.09 11.38 -3.18
CA HIS A 149 11.73 11.65 -1.79
C HIS A 149 11.72 10.36 -0.99
N LYS A 150 12.39 10.34 0.16
CA LYS A 150 12.43 9.19 1.06
C LYS A 150 11.53 9.42 2.28
N VAL A 151 10.79 8.40 2.66
CA VAL A 151 10.01 8.38 3.91
C VAL A 151 10.25 7.09 4.69
N SER A 152 10.12 7.14 6.00
CA SER A 152 9.84 5.95 6.83
C SER A 152 8.35 5.89 7.18
N VAL A 153 7.79 4.70 7.24
CA VAL A 153 6.39 4.45 7.58
C VAL A 153 6.33 3.67 8.89
N TYR A 154 5.47 4.11 9.82
CA TYR A 154 5.19 3.36 11.03
C TYR A 154 4.36 2.12 10.72
N LEU A 155 4.88 0.94 11.05
CA LEU A 155 4.18 -0.33 10.95
C LEU A 155 3.63 -0.71 12.32
N LEU A 156 2.40 -1.21 12.35
CA LEU A 156 1.90 -1.96 13.51
C LEU A 156 2.57 -3.34 13.55
N GLN A 157 2.69 -3.90 14.75
CA GLN A 157 3.12 -5.29 14.93
C GLN A 157 2.24 -6.22 14.07
N GLY A 158 2.86 -7.05 13.26
CA GLY A 158 2.18 -8.11 12.51
C GLY A 158 2.97 -9.41 12.58
N ASP A 159 2.47 -10.44 11.90
CA ASP A 159 3.09 -11.78 11.92
C ASP A 159 4.51 -11.79 11.32
N PHE A 160 4.80 -10.89 10.37
CA PHE A 160 6.07 -10.81 9.66
C PHE A 160 6.87 -9.52 9.91
N PHE A 161 6.20 -8.47 10.36
CA PHE A 161 6.76 -7.12 10.46
C PHE A 161 6.99 -6.73 11.92
N ARG A 162 8.12 -6.10 12.18
CA ARG A 162 8.41 -5.49 13.48
C ARG A 162 7.62 -4.19 13.61
N GLU A 163 7.09 -3.91 14.79
CA GLU A 163 6.41 -2.65 15.07
C GLU A 163 7.42 -1.49 15.10
N GLY A 164 7.16 -0.42 14.36
CA GLY A 164 8.01 0.77 14.33
C GLY A 164 8.25 1.31 12.92
N GLU A 165 9.24 2.20 12.78
CA GLU A 165 9.56 2.89 11.52
C GLU A 165 10.50 2.07 10.61
N TYR A 166 10.22 0.77 10.45
CA TYR A 166 11.09 -0.17 9.75
C TYR A 166 10.89 -0.24 8.23
N MET A 167 9.81 0.33 7.70
CA MET A 167 9.58 0.40 6.26
C MET A 167 10.01 1.75 5.71
N LYS A 168 10.92 1.74 4.74
CA LYS A 168 11.35 2.92 3.98
C LYS A 168 10.82 2.84 2.55
N ILE A 169 10.33 3.97 2.06
CA ILE A 169 9.80 4.08 0.69
C ILE A 169 10.43 5.29 0.02
N TRP A 170 10.86 5.11 -1.22
CA TRP A 170 11.40 6.17 -2.07
C TRP A 170 10.41 6.44 -3.20
N PHE A 171 9.87 7.65 -3.24
CA PHE A 171 8.96 8.11 -4.28
C PHE A 171 9.69 9.03 -5.25
N THR A 172 9.41 8.96 -6.56
CA THR A 172 9.99 9.89 -7.53
C THR A 172 9.79 11.35 -7.14
N ASP A 173 10.83 12.17 -7.27
CA ASP A 173 10.79 13.64 -7.11
C ASP A 173 10.20 14.29 -8.39
N ASP A 174 8.94 13.97 -8.67
CA ASP A 174 8.11 14.55 -9.72
C ASP A 174 6.62 14.37 -9.41
N LYS A 175 5.74 14.92 -10.24
CA LYS A 175 4.29 14.88 -10.03
C LYS A 175 3.68 13.47 -10.04
N ASN A 176 4.40 12.43 -10.46
CA ASN A 176 3.88 11.07 -10.42
C ASN A 176 4.03 10.41 -9.04
N HIS A 177 5.03 10.82 -8.24
CA HIS A 177 5.37 10.23 -6.94
C HIS A 177 5.33 8.68 -6.97
N LEU A 178 6.00 8.07 -7.95
CA LEU A 178 6.01 6.62 -8.10
C LEU A 178 6.93 5.99 -7.05
N PRO A 179 6.51 4.90 -6.38
CA PRO A 179 7.42 4.16 -5.52
C PRO A 179 8.52 3.49 -6.37
N VAL A 180 9.76 3.96 -6.21
CA VAL A 180 10.95 3.44 -6.89
C VAL A 180 11.58 2.29 -6.08
N GLN A 181 11.56 2.42 -4.76
CA GLN A 181 12.06 1.41 -3.84
C GLN A 181 11.17 1.32 -2.62
N VAL A 182 10.96 0.09 -2.14
CA VAL A 182 10.43 -0.20 -0.81
C VAL A 182 11.43 -1.12 -0.13
N GLU A 183 11.80 -0.80 1.10
CA GLU A 183 12.69 -1.61 1.92
C GLU A 183 12.06 -1.77 3.29
N THR A 184 12.04 -2.97 3.83
CA THR A 184 11.49 -3.23 5.16
C THR A 184 12.32 -4.28 5.88
N GLU A 185 12.61 -4.02 7.15
CA GLU A 185 13.09 -5.06 8.05
C GLU A 185 11.93 -6.01 8.36
N ILE A 186 12.22 -7.31 8.36
CA ILE A 186 11.29 -8.35 8.80
C ILE A 186 11.91 -9.04 10.03
N LEU A 187 11.21 -10.01 10.62
CA LEU A 187 11.73 -10.72 11.79
C LEU A 187 13.15 -11.27 11.57
N VAL A 188 13.43 -11.80 10.38
CA VAL A 188 14.75 -12.32 9.98
C VAL A 188 15.16 -11.74 8.63
N GLY A 189 16.05 -10.74 8.65
CA GLY A 189 16.61 -10.09 7.46
C GLY A 189 15.77 -8.89 6.98
N SER A 190 15.85 -8.59 5.70
CA SER A 190 15.12 -7.49 5.07
C SER A 190 14.58 -7.87 3.70
N VAL A 191 13.49 -7.23 3.31
CA VAL A 191 12.88 -7.35 1.99
C VAL A 191 13.04 -6.04 1.25
N ARG A 192 13.46 -6.11 -0.01
CA ARG A 192 13.62 -4.95 -0.90
C ARG A 192 12.88 -5.17 -2.21
N ALA A 193 11.97 -4.25 -2.53
CA ALA A 193 11.31 -4.17 -3.83
C ALA A 193 11.83 -2.96 -4.61
N LEU A 194 12.06 -3.15 -5.91
CA LEU A 194 12.58 -2.12 -6.81
C LEU A 194 11.68 -2.00 -8.03
N LEU A 195 11.42 -0.77 -8.46
CA LEU A 195 10.71 -0.46 -9.69
C LEU A 195 11.52 -0.99 -10.88
N LEU A 196 10.83 -1.68 -11.80
CA LEU A 196 11.40 -2.12 -13.06
C LEU A 196 11.06 -1.12 -14.17
N GLU A 197 9.77 -1.01 -14.49
CA GLU A 197 9.30 -0.15 -15.57
C GLU A 197 7.94 0.45 -15.23
N PRO A 198 7.82 1.79 -15.17
CA PRO A 198 6.52 2.43 -15.12
C PRO A 198 5.89 2.51 -16.52
N LYS A 199 4.57 2.38 -16.59
CA LYS A 199 3.79 2.50 -17.84
C LYS A 199 2.57 3.38 -17.61
N SER A 200 2.11 4.05 -18.67
CA SER A 200 0.87 4.85 -18.67
C SER A 200 0.79 5.89 -17.54
N MET A 201 1.89 6.64 -17.35
CA MET A 201 1.98 7.69 -16.33
C MET A 201 1.16 8.92 -16.75
N LYS A 202 0.61 9.63 -15.76
CA LYS A 202 -0.16 10.86 -15.99
C LYS A 202 0.74 12.05 -16.31
N TYR A 203 1.92 12.12 -15.72
CA TYR A 203 2.86 13.23 -15.87
C TYR A 203 4.21 12.75 -16.45
N PRO A 204 4.99 13.64 -17.09
CA PRO A 204 6.36 13.32 -17.50
C PRO A 204 7.23 12.87 -16.32
N LEU A 205 8.12 11.90 -16.57
CA LEU A 205 9.02 11.32 -15.57
C LEU A 205 10.30 12.17 -15.44
N THR A 206 10.18 13.37 -14.88
CA THR A 206 11.29 14.35 -14.76
C THR A 206 12.28 14.02 -13.63
N SER A 207 12.00 13.01 -12.83
CA SER A 207 12.88 12.52 -11.77
C SER A 207 13.96 11.55 -12.28
N GLN A 208 13.78 10.93 -13.46
CA GLN A 208 14.75 9.98 -14.01
C GLN A 208 16.01 10.72 -14.46
N ILE A 209 17.15 10.26 -13.96
CA ILE A 209 18.49 10.78 -14.27
C ILE A 209 19.05 9.99 -15.46
N LYS A 210 19.81 10.66 -16.31
CA LYS A 210 20.55 10.05 -17.43
C LYS A 210 21.80 9.34 -16.94
#